data_AF-A0A7S2KA14-F1
#
_entry.id   AF-A0A7S2KA14-F1
#
_cell.length_a   1.000
_cell.length_b   1.000
_cell.length_c   1.000
_cell.angle_alpha   90.00
_cell.angle_beta   90.00
_cell.angle_gamma   90.00
#
_symmetry.space_group_name_H-M   'P 1'
#
loop_
_entity.id
_entity.type
_entity.pdbx_description
1 polymer ?
#
loop_
_entity_poly.entity_id
_entity_poly.type
_entity_poly.pdbx_seq_one_letter_code
_entity_poly.pdbx_strand_id
1 'polypeptide(L)'
;GGGEAFDTIQDAVESGQWKPGQNFDFVVRNVKARVSMQSNVGAVNAAAAGSAIDSLAALAADVDRRCNAAPREASMKGYAPWKAPDIIPRSDLGLDAINYDGSENEMIGAEVMDALRNHGYLIVDVNEGMGLGESEQMERSLASMWRSTDKFFDAAAKASEAGGENELVPPMQVAEGVGSRHAVFGYTSYDEGAMRFLETRVLREKQSILPREMEKVLGGDDLAGLLDSFHVLADIGRDIVRVAVAAASVEKEAFLEADMAGPSEDGPSISGLSLEETGFSASPQKRASEAAIKAASAALRMVDELVDDGRPCLDLPIEESPVSMSPHRMCRYSGSGKSSETDAKEVFGAHTDTSFVTMIPVAAVSGLEVFDESANAWVRPEIIARRHFEEERESRGFDPNIDKVEVTVNDMTEKRPWHARYAIAMPGELLQVVTRGSVNAAVHRVVAAVEGQPRLSAPVLLRARTKATMDIQRYFVDGNADDKETKIGKLLRDCEGMTMYDIHDRLQPGRS
;
A
#
# COMPACT_ATOMS: atom_id res chain seq x y z
N GLY A 1 -8.10 9.95 30.92
CA GLY A 1 -7.15 9.39 31.90
C GLY A 1 -6.10 8.67 31.11
N GLY A 2 -4.84 9.06 31.25
CA GLY A 2 -3.72 8.37 30.60
C GLY A 2 -3.49 7.04 31.31
N GLY A 3 -3.58 5.93 30.57
CA GLY A 3 -3.07 4.64 31.03
C GLY A 3 -1.54 4.64 30.99
N GLU A 4 -0.92 3.72 31.73
CA GLU A 4 0.53 3.47 31.64
C GLU A 4 0.89 2.97 30.24
N ALA A 5 2.04 3.42 29.71
CA ALA A 5 2.60 2.95 28.46
C ALA A 5 3.49 1.73 28.72
N PHE A 6 3.45 0.73 27.83
CA PHE A 6 4.26 -0.48 27.93
C PHE A 6 5.30 -0.53 26.80
N ASP A 7 6.49 -1.08 27.07
CA ASP A 7 7.58 -1.18 26.11
C ASP A 7 7.37 -2.32 25.09
N THR A 8 6.64 -3.37 25.49
CA THR A 8 6.24 -4.49 24.63
C THR A 8 4.83 -5.00 24.96
N ILE A 9 4.22 -5.76 24.04
CA ILE A 9 2.96 -6.48 24.29
C ILE A 9 3.10 -7.46 25.46
N GLN A 10 4.25 -8.13 25.53
CA GLN A 10 4.55 -9.06 26.61
C GLN A 10 4.42 -8.35 27.97
N ASP A 11 4.95 -7.13 28.10
CA ASP A 11 4.85 -6.34 29.33
C ASP A 11 3.41 -5.92 29.66
N ALA A 12 2.61 -5.57 28.65
CA ALA A 12 1.21 -5.20 28.83
C ALA A 12 0.33 -6.39 29.27
N VAL A 13 0.63 -7.60 28.77
CA VAL A 13 -0.07 -8.83 29.14
C VAL A 13 0.40 -9.33 30.52
N GLU A 14 1.71 -9.35 30.77
CA GLU A 14 2.29 -9.82 32.04
C GLU A 14 1.98 -8.90 33.22
N SER A 15 1.80 -7.60 32.97
CA SER A 15 1.38 -6.63 34.02
C SER A 15 -0.08 -6.80 34.46
N GLY A 16 -0.89 -7.57 33.72
CA GLY A 16 -2.31 -7.80 34.03
C GLY A 16 -3.21 -6.55 33.89
N GLN A 17 -2.66 -5.45 33.36
CA GLN A 17 -3.38 -4.19 33.17
C GLN A 17 -4.16 -4.14 31.85
N TRP A 18 -3.96 -5.14 30.98
CA TRP A 18 -4.74 -5.33 29.75
C TRP A 18 -5.63 -6.58 29.80
N LYS A 19 -6.85 -6.48 29.28
CA LYS A 19 -7.85 -7.56 29.16
C LYS A 19 -8.40 -7.65 27.73
N PRO A 20 -8.81 -8.84 27.27
CA PRO A 20 -9.45 -9.01 25.95
C PRO A 20 -10.61 -8.03 25.74
N GLY A 21 -10.61 -7.34 24.60
CA GLY A 21 -11.57 -6.27 24.26
C GLY A 21 -11.22 -4.87 24.78
N GLN A 22 -10.09 -4.70 25.49
CA GLN A 22 -9.51 -3.38 25.78
C GLN A 22 -8.57 -2.96 24.65
N ASN A 23 -8.48 -1.66 24.40
CA ASN A 23 -7.58 -1.07 23.42
C ASN A 23 -6.17 -1.63 23.58
N PHE A 24 -5.53 -1.99 22.46
CA PHE A 24 -4.17 -2.50 22.48
C PHE A 24 -3.34 -1.79 21.40
N ASP A 25 -2.15 -1.34 21.80
CA ASP A 25 -1.25 -0.52 21.01
C ASP A 25 -0.12 -1.42 20.45
N PHE A 26 -0.06 -1.61 19.12
CA PHE A 26 1.15 -2.09 18.43
C PHE A 26 1.26 -1.56 17.00
N VAL A 27 2.47 -1.73 16.46
CA VAL A 27 3.13 -1.21 15.24
C VAL A 27 2.35 -1.37 13.92
N VAL A 28 1.22 -0.69 13.89
CA VAL A 28 0.49 -0.07 12.78
C VAL A 28 0.03 1.26 13.41
N ARG A 29 -0.10 2.35 12.66
CA ARG A 29 -0.43 3.68 13.24
C ARG A 29 -1.41 3.55 14.41
N ASN A 30 -0.98 3.90 15.64
CA ASN A 30 -1.75 3.81 16.88
C ASN A 30 -3.18 4.35 16.66
N VAL A 31 -4.17 3.48 16.48
CA VAL A 31 -5.55 3.91 16.56
C VAL A 31 -6.12 3.40 17.86
N LYS A 32 -6.22 4.31 18.83
CA LYS A 32 -6.95 4.09 20.08
C LYS A 32 -8.33 3.54 19.71
N ALA A 33 -8.63 2.29 20.08
CA ALA A 33 -9.97 1.77 19.92
C ALA A 33 -10.97 2.71 20.63
N ARG A 34 -12.02 3.09 19.89
CA ARG A 34 -12.86 4.24 20.27
C ARG A 34 -13.72 3.86 21.48
N VAL A 35 -13.43 4.43 22.64
CA VAL A 35 -14.37 4.43 23.77
C VAL A 35 -15.67 5.10 23.31
N SER A 36 -16.80 4.48 23.64
CA SER A 36 -18.15 4.99 23.40
C SER A 36 -18.35 6.33 24.13
N MET A 37 -17.94 7.45 23.52
CA MET A 37 -18.47 8.77 23.84
C MET A 37 -19.41 9.20 22.72
N GLN A 38 -20.70 9.02 22.96
CA GLN A 38 -21.74 9.71 22.21
C GLN A 38 -21.62 11.22 22.50
N SER A 39 -21.14 12.01 21.54
CA SER A 39 -21.64 13.37 21.21
C SER A 39 -20.67 14.16 20.31
N ASN A 40 -21.24 14.84 19.31
CA ASN A 40 -20.70 16.00 18.58
C ASN A 40 -19.60 15.81 17.51
N VAL A 41 -19.70 14.80 16.64
CA VAL A 41 -18.77 14.62 15.49
C VAL A 41 -19.13 15.53 14.30
N GLY A 42 -20.37 16.02 14.19
CA GLY A 42 -20.84 16.73 12.99
C GLY A 42 -20.26 18.14 12.76
N ALA A 43 -19.73 18.82 13.77
CA ALA A 43 -19.29 20.22 13.65
C ALA A 43 -17.77 20.39 13.38
N VAL A 44 -16.96 19.34 13.58
CA VAL A 44 -15.49 19.41 13.47
C VAL A 44 -15.01 19.13 12.04
N ASN A 45 -15.79 18.39 11.24
CA ASN A 45 -15.35 17.91 9.92
C ASN A 45 -15.34 18.99 8.81
N ALA A 46 -16.10 20.08 8.95
CA ALA A 46 -16.15 21.14 7.93
C ALA A 46 -15.04 22.20 8.08
N ALA A 47 -14.45 22.34 9.27
CA ALA A 47 -13.47 23.41 9.54
C ALA A 47 -12.02 23.05 9.18
N ALA A 48 -11.70 21.76 8.99
CA ALA A 48 -10.33 21.27 8.77
C ALA A 48 -10.08 20.65 7.37
N ALA A 49 -11.12 20.50 6.53
CA ALA A 49 -11.01 19.94 5.18
C ALA A 49 -10.23 20.85 4.17
N GLY A 50 -9.44 21.81 4.67
CA GLY A 50 -8.69 22.76 3.87
C GLY A 50 -7.41 23.29 4.51
N SER A 51 -6.96 22.76 5.65
CA SER A 51 -5.62 23.10 6.16
C SER A 51 -4.58 22.33 5.35
N ALA A 52 -3.73 23.04 4.62
CA ALA A 52 -2.63 22.42 3.88
C ALA A 52 -1.75 21.59 4.83
N ILE A 53 -1.59 20.30 4.53
CA ILE A 53 -0.66 19.42 5.25
C ILE A 53 0.75 19.85 4.84
N ASP A 54 1.44 20.54 5.74
CA ASP A 54 2.71 21.20 5.45
C ASP A 54 3.93 20.63 6.19
N SER A 55 3.72 19.62 7.03
CA SER A 55 4.76 18.93 7.82
C SER A 55 4.37 17.48 8.09
N LEU A 56 5.34 16.64 8.45
CA LEU A 56 5.10 15.25 8.83
C LEU A 56 4.19 15.13 10.07
N ALA A 57 4.32 16.06 11.02
CA ALA A 57 3.45 16.14 12.18
C ALA A 57 1.99 16.47 11.81
N ALA A 58 1.79 17.42 10.88
CA ALA A 58 0.45 17.72 10.37
C ALA A 58 -0.16 16.53 9.62
N LEU A 59 0.66 15.78 8.87
CA LEU A 59 0.21 14.56 8.19
C LEU A 59 -0.19 13.47 9.19
N ALA A 60 0.58 13.26 10.25
CA ALA A 60 0.23 12.33 11.33
C ALA A 60 -1.11 12.70 11.99
N ALA A 61 -1.28 13.97 12.34
CA ALA A 61 -2.52 14.46 12.95
C ALA A 61 -3.74 14.36 12.01
N ASP A 62 -3.56 14.65 10.72
CA ASP A 62 -4.64 14.56 9.73
C ASP A 62 -5.16 13.13 9.61
N VAL A 63 -4.26 12.16 9.59
CA VAL A 63 -4.68 10.78 9.44
C VAL A 63 -5.30 10.22 10.71
N ASP A 64 -4.77 10.54 11.89
CA ASP A 64 -5.45 10.22 13.14
C ASP A 64 -6.87 10.78 13.14
N ARG A 65 -7.06 12.01 12.66
CA ARG A 65 -8.38 12.62 12.49
C ARG A 65 -9.25 11.83 11.50
N ARG A 66 -8.75 11.47 10.32
CA ARG A 66 -9.49 10.70 9.29
C ARG A 66 -9.93 9.33 9.79
N CYS A 67 -9.04 8.56 10.40
CA CYS A 67 -9.35 7.28 11.04
C CYS A 67 -10.44 7.44 12.11
N ASN A 68 -10.35 8.52 12.90
CA ASN A 68 -11.35 8.87 13.91
C ASN A 68 -12.60 9.56 13.36
N ALA A 69 -12.68 9.89 12.09
CA ALA A 69 -13.87 10.46 11.45
C ALA A 69 -14.67 9.39 10.70
N ALA A 70 -14.00 8.31 10.25
CA ALA A 70 -14.63 7.22 9.52
C ALA A 70 -15.83 6.61 10.30
N PRO A 71 -16.93 6.25 9.60
CA PRO A 71 -18.11 5.63 10.21
C PRO A 71 -17.75 4.35 10.97
N ARG A 72 -18.43 4.08 12.09
CA ARG A 72 -18.21 2.84 12.85
C ARG A 72 -18.95 1.65 12.25
N GLU A 73 -20.14 1.88 11.71
CA GLU A 73 -20.99 0.83 11.19
C GLU A 73 -20.35 0.19 9.97
N ALA A 74 -20.37 -1.14 9.92
CA ALA A 74 -20.01 -1.88 8.72
C ALA A 74 -21.07 -1.67 7.65
N SER A 75 -20.65 -1.57 6.39
CA SER A 75 -21.60 -1.60 5.29
C SER A 75 -22.13 -3.02 5.17
N MET A 76 -23.37 -3.27 5.66
CA MET A 76 -23.96 -4.61 5.69
C MET A 76 -24.01 -5.31 4.32
N LYS A 77 -23.97 -4.56 3.22
CA LYS A 77 -24.06 -5.10 1.86
C LYS A 77 -22.81 -4.91 1.01
N GLY A 78 -21.75 -4.29 1.55
CA GLY A 78 -20.67 -3.76 0.74
C GLY A 78 -21.22 -2.64 -0.16
N TYR A 79 -20.83 -1.40 0.09
CA TYR A 79 -21.16 -0.35 -0.87
C TYR A 79 -20.28 -0.59 -2.09
N ALA A 80 -20.88 -1.02 -3.20
CA ALA A 80 -20.26 -0.90 -4.51
C ALA A 80 -20.64 0.49 -5.02
N PRO A 81 -19.70 1.45 -5.10
CA PRO A 81 -20.01 2.75 -5.67
C PRO A 81 -20.60 2.58 -7.07
N TRP A 82 -21.53 3.46 -7.43
CA TRP A 82 -22.11 3.49 -8.79
C TRP A 82 -21.04 3.70 -9.88
N LYS A 83 -19.86 4.19 -9.48
CA LYS A 83 -18.63 4.22 -10.26
C LYS A 83 -17.51 3.63 -9.40
N ALA A 84 -17.34 2.31 -9.45
CA ALA A 84 -16.11 1.68 -8.96
C ALA A 84 -14.94 2.11 -9.84
N PRO A 85 -13.70 2.14 -9.31
CA PRO A 85 -12.55 2.32 -10.18
C PRO A 85 -12.51 1.17 -11.18
N ASP A 86 -12.05 1.48 -12.38
CA ASP A 86 -11.78 0.47 -13.39
C ASP A 86 -10.69 -0.49 -12.87
N ILE A 87 -10.79 -1.76 -13.24
CA ILE A 87 -9.74 -2.74 -12.94
C ILE A 87 -8.65 -2.56 -13.99
N ILE A 88 -7.44 -2.21 -13.52
CA ILE A 88 -6.32 -1.93 -14.40
C ILE A 88 -5.58 -3.24 -14.71
N PRO A 89 -5.39 -3.58 -15.99
CA PRO A 89 -4.54 -4.68 -16.41
C PRO A 89 -3.08 -4.49 -15.95
N ARG A 90 -2.39 -5.55 -15.50
CA ARG A 90 -0.98 -5.49 -15.08
C ARG A 90 -0.04 -4.93 -16.15
N SER A 91 -0.28 -5.26 -17.42
CA SER A 91 0.55 -4.88 -18.56
C SER A 91 0.55 -3.37 -18.77
N ASP A 92 -0.58 -2.71 -18.50
CA ASP A 92 -0.73 -1.26 -18.61
C ASP A 92 0.08 -0.49 -17.56
N LEU A 93 0.49 -1.15 -16.47
CA LEU A 93 1.33 -0.57 -15.42
C LEU A 93 2.83 -0.82 -15.64
N GLY A 94 3.22 -1.75 -16.51
CA GLY A 94 4.61 -2.17 -16.67
C GLY A 94 5.51 -1.09 -17.29
N LEU A 95 6.83 -1.31 -17.26
CA LEU A 95 7.77 -0.46 -18.00
C LEU A 95 7.53 -0.50 -19.51
N ASP A 96 6.97 -1.60 -20.02
CA ASP A 96 6.61 -1.75 -21.44
C ASP A 96 5.43 -0.85 -21.85
N ALA A 97 4.66 -0.32 -20.89
CA ALA A 97 3.59 0.64 -21.14
C ALA A 97 4.06 2.11 -21.19
N ILE A 98 5.34 2.37 -20.92
CA ILE A 98 5.94 3.71 -21.08
C ILE A 98 5.92 4.07 -22.56
N ASN A 99 5.53 5.30 -22.87
CA ASN A 99 5.50 5.80 -24.25
C ASN A 99 6.90 5.76 -24.87
N TYR A 100 6.96 5.73 -26.20
CA TYR A 100 8.23 5.70 -26.93
C TYR A 100 9.16 6.89 -26.61
N ASP A 101 8.60 8.04 -26.23
CA ASP A 101 9.36 9.23 -25.84
C ASP A 101 9.89 9.17 -24.39
N GLY A 102 9.52 8.15 -23.62
CA GLY A 102 9.88 7.96 -22.22
C GLY A 102 8.90 8.55 -21.21
N SER A 103 7.80 9.17 -21.65
CA SER A 103 6.73 9.64 -20.76
C SER A 103 5.78 8.52 -20.33
N GLU A 104 5.09 8.71 -19.21
CA GLU A 104 3.99 7.81 -18.82
C GLU A 104 2.80 7.92 -19.78
N ASN A 105 2.05 6.83 -19.92
CA ASN A 105 0.75 6.88 -20.59
C ASN A 105 -0.23 7.72 -19.76
N GLU A 106 -0.64 8.87 -20.30
CA GLU A 106 -1.51 9.84 -19.60
C GLU A 106 -2.88 9.25 -19.20
N MET A 107 -3.42 8.33 -19.99
CA MET A 107 -4.71 7.69 -19.71
C MET A 107 -4.59 6.78 -18.48
N ILE A 108 -3.56 5.92 -18.47
CA ILE A 108 -3.29 5.04 -17.32
C ILE A 108 -2.94 5.86 -16.08
N GLY A 109 -2.14 6.93 -16.25
CA GLY A 109 -1.84 7.86 -15.17
C GLY A 109 -3.10 8.50 -14.57
N ALA A 110 -4.07 8.89 -15.41
CA ALA A 110 -5.34 9.44 -14.96
C ALA A 110 -6.20 8.40 -14.23
N GLU A 111 -6.27 7.16 -14.72
CA GLU A 111 -7.03 6.07 -14.10
C GLU A 111 -6.44 5.68 -12.73
N VAL A 112 -5.12 5.52 -12.64
CA VAL A 112 -4.42 5.27 -11.38
C VAL A 112 -4.68 6.40 -10.38
N MET A 113 -4.58 7.65 -10.83
CA MET A 113 -4.82 8.80 -9.95
C MET A 113 -6.30 8.92 -9.52
N ASP A 114 -7.27 8.66 -10.42
CA ASP A 114 -8.71 8.63 -10.09
C ASP A 114 -8.98 7.57 -9.01
N ALA A 115 -8.50 6.34 -9.22
CA ALA A 115 -8.66 5.23 -8.30
C ALA A 115 -8.09 5.53 -6.91
N LEU A 116 -6.82 5.96 -6.84
CA LEU A 116 -6.16 6.21 -5.57
C LEU A 116 -6.68 7.47 -4.86
N ARG A 117 -6.98 8.55 -5.59
CA ARG A 117 -7.46 9.82 -5.01
C ARG A 117 -8.90 9.73 -4.53
N ASN A 118 -9.78 9.17 -5.34
CA ASN A 118 -11.22 9.24 -5.10
C ASN A 118 -11.76 8.03 -4.34
N HIS A 119 -11.16 6.85 -4.52
CA HIS A 119 -11.62 5.63 -3.86
C HIS A 119 -10.68 5.12 -2.77
N GLY A 120 -9.42 5.55 -2.76
CA GLY A 120 -8.42 5.08 -1.80
C GLY A 120 -7.94 3.65 -2.08
N TYR A 121 -8.23 3.08 -3.25
CA TYR A 121 -7.69 1.80 -3.67
C TYR A 121 -7.72 1.67 -5.20
N LEU A 122 -6.88 0.78 -5.71
CA LEU A 122 -6.84 0.33 -7.10
C LEU A 122 -6.92 -1.19 -7.12
N ILE A 123 -7.61 -1.78 -8.10
CA ILE A 123 -7.60 -3.23 -8.33
C ILE A 123 -6.81 -3.50 -9.61
N VAL A 124 -5.84 -4.40 -9.51
CA VAL A 124 -4.98 -4.83 -10.62
C VAL A 124 -5.34 -6.26 -10.99
N ASP A 125 -5.58 -6.49 -12.28
CA ASP A 125 -5.71 -7.83 -12.87
C ASP A 125 -4.33 -8.33 -13.30
N VAL A 126 -3.80 -9.33 -12.60
CA VAL A 126 -2.47 -9.89 -12.88
C VAL A 126 -2.49 -10.94 -14.00
N ASN A 127 -3.68 -11.37 -14.47
CA ASN A 127 -3.83 -12.33 -15.55
C ASN A 127 -4.80 -11.83 -16.62
N GLU A 128 -4.27 -10.99 -17.51
CA GLU A 128 -4.96 -10.55 -18.72
C GLU A 128 -5.16 -11.70 -19.71
N GLY A 129 -6.34 -12.32 -19.68
CA GLY A 129 -6.82 -13.08 -20.83
C GLY A 129 -6.25 -14.49 -21.00
N MET A 130 -6.63 -15.38 -20.07
CA MET A 130 -6.64 -16.84 -20.23
C MET A 130 -5.31 -17.58 -19.97
N GLY A 131 -4.40 -17.00 -19.19
CA GLY A 131 -3.27 -17.76 -18.61
C GLY A 131 -2.24 -18.21 -19.65
N LEU A 132 -1.72 -17.30 -20.45
CA LEU A 132 -0.54 -17.53 -21.29
C LEU A 132 0.53 -16.47 -20.99
N GLY A 133 1.79 -16.89 -20.82
CA GLY A 133 2.93 -15.99 -20.70
C GLY A 133 3.23 -15.51 -19.28
N GLU A 134 3.77 -14.30 -19.12
CA GLU A 134 4.22 -13.77 -17.82
C GLU A 134 3.06 -13.53 -16.84
N SER A 135 1.90 -13.14 -17.36
CA SER A 135 0.65 -12.95 -16.59
C SER A 135 0.20 -14.26 -15.93
N GLU A 136 0.48 -15.39 -16.57
CA GLU A 136 0.24 -16.72 -16.04
C GLU A 136 1.14 -17.03 -14.82
N GLN A 137 2.40 -16.61 -14.88
CA GLN A 137 3.37 -16.86 -13.81
C GLN A 137 3.05 -16.02 -12.57
N MET A 138 2.60 -14.77 -12.73
CA MET A 138 2.18 -13.93 -11.61
C MET A 138 0.99 -14.54 -10.86
N GLU A 139 -0.05 -14.95 -11.57
CA GLU A 139 -1.21 -15.64 -10.97
C GLU A 139 -0.77 -16.94 -10.27
N ARG A 140 0.12 -17.72 -10.89
CA ARG A 140 0.65 -18.96 -10.31
C ARG A 140 1.38 -18.70 -8.98
N SER A 141 2.18 -17.64 -8.90
CA SER A 141 2.88 -17.23 -7.67
C SER A 141 1.87 -16.85 -6.58
N LEU A 142 0.84 -16.06 -6.91
CA LEU A 142 -0.23 -15.70 -5.96
C LEU A 142 -1.06 -16.92 -5.53
N ALA A 143 -1.34 -17.86 -6.43
CA ALA A 143 -2.00 -19.12 -6.10
C ALA A 143 -1.13 -19.99 -5.16
N SER A 144 0.18 -20.01 -5.37
CA SER A 144 1.13 -20.70 -4.49
C SER A 144 1.14 -20.09 -3.10
N MET A 145 1.18 -18.76 -3.02
CA MET A 145 1.10 -18.01 -1.77
C MET A 145 -0.16 -18.36 -0.97
N TRP A 146 -1.34 -18.38 -1.60
CA TRP A 146 -2.58 -18.75 -0.90
C TRP A 146 -2.53 -20.15 -0.31
N ARG A 147 -2.01 -21.14 -1.06
CA ARG A 147 -1.79 -22.49 -0.53
C ARG A 147 -0.83 -22.50 0.66
N SER A 148 0.26 -21.75 0.58
CA SER A 148 1.24 -21.62 1.68
C SER A 148 0.61 -20.98 2.91
N THR A 149 -0.19 -19.92 2.74
CA THR A 149 -0.91 -19.25 3.84
C THR A 149 -1.92 -20.19 4.50
N ASP A 150 -2.75 -20.90 3.73
CA ASP A 150 -3.67 -21.92 4.23
C ASP A 150 -2.93 -22.99 5.05
N LYS A 151 -1.90 -23.58 4.44
CA LYS A 151 -1.10 -24.65 5.05
C LYS A 151 -0.46 -24.19 6.36
N PHE A 152 0.08 -22.97 6.41
CA PHE A 152 0.66 -22.42 7.64
C PHE A 152 -0.38 -22.32 8.76
N PHE A 153 -1.53 -21.69 8.49
CA PHE A 153 -2.53 -21.47 9.53
C PHE A 153 -3.23 -22.76 9.99
N ASP A 154 -3.37 -23.74 9.09
CA ASP A 154 -3.83 -25.08 9.44
C ASP A 154 -2.83 -25.79 10.37
N ALA A 155 -1.54 -25.70 10.09
CA ALA A 155 -0.51 -26.27 10.93
C ALA A 155 -0.44 -25.58 12.31
N ALA A 156 -0.50 -24.25 12.34
CA ALA A 156 -0.54 -23.47 13.57
C ALA A 156 -1.78 -23.81 14.41
N ALA A 157 -2.96 -23.95 13.79
CA ALA A 157 -4.19 -24.34 14.49
C ALA A 157 -4.05 -25.73 15.15
N LYS A 158 -3.55 -26.72 14.40
CA LYS A 158 -3.33 -28.09 14.92
C LYS A 158 -2.31 -28.11 16.06
N ALA A 159 -1.24 -27.32 15.95
CA ALA A 159 -0.23 -27.21 16.99
C ALA A 159 -0.79 -26.56 18.27
N SER A 160 -1.63 -25.53 18.12
CA SER A 160 -2.35 -24.89 19.23
C SER A 160 -3.27 -25.87 19.95
N GLU A 161 -4.06 -26.66 19.21
CA GLU A 161 -4.92 -27.72 19.77
C GLU A 161 -4.13 -28.81 20.52
N ALA A 162 -2.91 -29.11 20.04
CA ALA A 162 -2.02 -30.08 20.68
C ALA A 162 -1.19 -29.51 21.84
N GLY A 163 -1.28 -28.20 22.12
CA GLY A 163 -0.45 -27.52 23.12
C GLY A 163 1.02 -27.32 22.72
N GLY A 164 1.36 -27.52 21.43
CA GLY A 164 2.71 -27.44 20.88
C GLY A 164 2.94 -26.23 19.96
N GLU A 165 2.07 -25.21 20.00
CA GLU A 165 2.17 -24.02 19.13
C GLU A 165 3.55 -23.38 19.19
N ASN A 166 4.08 -23.17 20.40
CA ASN A 166 5.39 -22.54 20.64
C ASN A 166 6.60 -23.29 20.05
N GLU A 167 6.45 -24.59 19.73
CA GLU A 167 7.51 -25.37 19.09
C GLU A 167 7.50 -25.22 17.56
N LEU A 168 6.33 -24.90 17.00
CA LEU A 168 6.10 -24.82 15.57
C LEU A 168 6.19 -23.38 15.05
N VAL A 169 5.60 -22.43 15.77
CA VAL A 169 5.48 -21.03 15.32
C VAL A 169 6.56 -20.16 15.98
N PRO A 170 7.35 -19.41 15.19
CA PRO A 170 8.38 -18.53 15.72
C PRO A 170 7.72 -17.34 16.44
N PRO A 171 8.16 -16.96 17.65
CA PRO A 171 7.62 -15.80 18.33
C PRO A 171 7.93 -14.51 17.56
N MET A 172 7.09 -13.49 17.75
CA MET A 172 7.35 -12.16 17.19
C MET A 172 8.65 -11.58 17.77
N GLN A 173 9.58 -11.19 16.90
CA GLN A 173 10.88 -10.64 17.27
C GLN A 173 11.27 -9.49 16.35
N VAL A 174 12.16 -8.60 16.83
CA VAL A 174 12.69 -7.47 16.05
C VAL A 174 13.67 -7.99 14.99
N ALA A 175 13.54 -7.48 13.77
CA ALA A 175 14.46 -7.73 12.69
C ALA A 175 15.77 -6.96 12.91
N GLU A 176 16.81 -7.68 13.33
CA GLU A 176 18.14 -7.11 13.54
C GLU A 176 18.71 -6.52 12.24
N GLY A 177 19.49 -5.43 12.37
CA GLY A 177 20.16 -4.78 11.25
C GLY A 177 19.27 -3.91 10.36
N VAL A 178 17.95 -3.88 10.59
CA VAL A 178 17.00 -3.03 9.84
C VAL A 178 17.08 -1.56 10.27
N GLY A 179 17.57 -1.29 11.48
CA GLY A 179 17.66 0.05 12.05
C GLY A 179 16.35 0.56 12.62
N SER A 180 15.30 -0.27 12.63
CA SER A 180 13.99 0.07 13.17
C SER A 180 13.52 -1.00 14.15
N ARG A 181 13.21 -0.59 15.39
CA ARG A 181 12.54 -1.46 16.39
C ARG A 181 11.13 -1.90 15.96
N HIS A 182 10.58 -1.21 14.96
CA HIS A 182 9.26 -1.45 14.39
C HIS A 182 9.30 -2.47 13.24
N ALA A 183 10.48 -2.88 12.79
CA ALA A 183 10.62 -3.98 11.87
C ALA A 183 10.60 -5.28 12.67
N VAL A 184 9.50 -6.02 12.63
CA VAL A 184 9.35 -7.29 13.34
C VAL A 184 9.10 -8.43 12.35
N PHE A 185 9.29 -9.66 12.80
CA PHE A 185 8.88 -10.87 12.08
C PHE A 185 8.58 -11.97 13.08
N GLY A 186 7.75 -12.94 12.70
CA GLY A 186 7.28 -13.98 13.60
C GLY A 186 5.76 -14.04 13.66
N TYR A 187 5.26 -14.89 14.53
CA TYR A 187 3.86 -15.21 14.70
C TYR A 187 3.32 -14.66 16.02
N THR A 188 2.05 -14.27 15.99
CA THR A 188 1.29 -13.89 17.16
C THR A 188 -0.21 -14.17 16.96
N SER A 189 -0.93 -14.36 18.05
CA SER A 189 -2.35 -14.66 18.09
C SER A 189 -3.04 -13.77 19.12
N TYR A 190 -4.17 -13.18 18.74
CA TYR A 190 -4.92 -12.24 19.55
C TYR A 190 -6.38 -12.69 19.71
N ASP A 191 -7.04 -12.15 20.73
CA ASP A 191 -8.46 -12.34 21.00
C ASP A 191 -8.90 -13.81 20.94
N GLU A 192 -8.20 -14.66 21.69
CA GLU A 192 -8.44 -16.12 21.73
C GLU A 192 -8.34 -16.79 20.34
N GLY A 193 -7.50 -16.24 19.46
CA GLY A 193 -7.28 -16.75 18.11
C GLY A 193 -8.28 -16.23 17.08
N ALA A 194 -9.12 -15.26 17.43
CA ALA A 194 -9.94 -14.54 16.45
C ALA A 194 -9.08 -13.83 15.40
N MET A 195 -7.85 -13.49 15.75
CA MET A 195 -6.92 -12.84 14.84
C MET A 195 -5.52 -13.42 15.00
N ARG A 196 -5.00 -14.06 13.95
CA ARG A 196 -3.66 -14.65 13.93
C ARG A 196 -2.82 -13.99 12.85
N PHE A 197 -1.58 -13.67 13.16
CA PHE A 197 -0.66 -13.00 12.26
C PHE A 197 0.65 -13.74 12.18
N LEU A 198 1.19 -13.84 10.97
CA LEU A 198 2.57 -14.19 10.71
C LEU A 198 3.18 -13.07 9.86
N GLU A 199 4.10 -12.31 10.44
CA GLU A 199 4.88 -11.31 9.72
C GLU A 199 6.18 -11.93 9.23
N THR A 200 6.44 -11.78 7.94
CA THR A 200 7.64 -12.30 7.27
C THR A 200 8.40 -11.19 6.57
N ARG A 201 9.71 -11.39 6.34
CA ARG A 201 10.57 -10.43 5.66
C ARG A 201 11.56 -11.13 4.73
N VAL A 202 11.98 -10.43 3.67
CA VAL A 202 13.03 -10.91 2.78
C VAL A 202 14.40 -10.64 3.38
N LEU A 203 15.23 -11.69 3.46
CA LEU A 203 16.66 -11.61 3.72
C LEU A 203 17.39 -11.44 2.38
N ARG A 204 17.90 -10.24 2.10
CA ARG A 204 18.36 -9.82 0.76
C ARG A 204 19.46 -10.71 0.21
N GLU A 205 20.50 -10.97 1.00
CA GLU A 205 21.69 -11.71 0.54
C GLU A 205 21.33 -13.12 0.09
N LYS A 206 20.40 -13.77 0.81
CA LYS A 206 20.01 -15.16 0.54
C LYS A 206 18.80 -15.28 -0.36
N GLN A 207 18.12 -14.18 -0.65
CA GLN A 207 16.81 -14.16 -1.30
C GLN A 207 15.91 -15.23 -0.68
N SER A 208 15.71 -15.13 0.65
CA SER A 208 14.95 -16.10 1.44
C SER A 208 14.01 -15.37 2.40
N ILE A 209 13.03 -16.09 2.96
CA ILE A 209 12.05 -15.50 3.89
C ILE A 209 12.45 -15.77 5.35
N LEU A 210 12.33 -14.75 6.18
CA LEU A 210 12.33 -14.85 7.64
C LEU A 210 10.88 -14.87 8.14
N PRO A 211 10.56 -15.58 9.23
CA PRO A 211 11.44 -16.45 10.04
C PRO A 211 11.84 -17.77 9.34
N ARG A 212 13.06 -18.26 9.58
CA ARG A 212 13.58 -19.48 8.91
C ARG A 212 12.87 -20.74 9.37
N GLU A 213 12.33 -20.72 10.58
CA GLU A 213 11.58 -21.80 11.21
C GLU A 213 10.38 -22.24 10.37
N MET A 214 9.84 -21.35 9.52
CA MET A 214 8.77 -21.68 8.57
C MET A 214 9.13 -22.79 7.60
N GLU A 215 10.40 -23.02 7.32
CA GLU A 215 10.85 -24.10 6.43
C GLU A 215 10.39 -25.48 6.94
N LYS A 216 10.30 -25.65 8.28
CA LYS A 216 9.79 -26.88 8.89
C LYS A 216 8.29 -27.09 8.68
N VAL A 217 7.54 -26.01 8.45
CA VAL A 217 6.08 -26.02 8.32
C VAL A 217 5.67 -26.12 6.85
N LEU A 218 6.27 -25.29 6.00
CA LEU A 218 5.89 -25.12 4.61
C LEU A 218 6.76 -25.97 3.66
N GLY A 219 8.03 -26.18 3.98
CA GLY A 219 9.00 -26.75 3.03
C GLY A 219 9.47 -25.74 1.99
N GLY A 220 10.45 -26.14 1.18
CA GLY A 220 11.17 -25.24 0.27
C GLY A 220 10.30 -24.63 -0.84
N ASP A 221 9.49 -25.44 -1.52
CA ASP A 221 8.68 -24.99 -2.66
C ASP A 221 7.62 -23.96 -2.26
N ASP A 222 7.00 -24.15 -1.10
CA ASP A 222 5.99 -23.23 -0.55
C ASP A 222 6.63 -21.90 -0.10
N LEU A 223 7.86 -21.94 0.44
CA LEU A 223 8.65 -20.74 0.76
C LEU A 223 9.09 -19.99 -0.50
N ALA A 224 9.50 -20.69 -1.55
CA ALA A 224 9.82 -20.07 -2.84
C ALA A 224 8.57 -19.38 -3.41
N GLY A 225 7.40 -20.02 -3.35
CA GLY A 225 6.14 -19.40 -3.76
C GLY A 225 5.77 -18.14 -2.96
N LEU A 226 6.05 -18.11 -1.65
CA LEU A 226 5.86 -16.91 -0.82
C LEU A 226 6.84 -15.78 -1.20
N LEU A 227 8.04 -16.11 -1.65
CA LEU A 227 9.02 -15.11 -2.08
C LEU A 227 8.67 -14.58 -3.46
N ASP A 228 8.32 -15.46 -4.40
CA ASP A 228 7.92 -15.09 -5.75
C ASP A 228 6.67 -14.20 -5.72
N SER A 229 5.68 -14.53 -4.89
CA SER A 229 4.49 -13.69 -4.70
C SER A 229 4.82 -12.34 -4.07
N PHE A 230 5.75 -12.29 -3.11
CA PHE A 230 6.25 -11.02 -2.57
C PHE A 230 6.86 -10.15 -3.68
N HIS A 231 7.71 -10.71 -4.54
CA HIS A 231 8.31 -9.97 -5.65
C HIS A 231 7.26 -9.52 -6.67
N VAL A 232 6.30 -10.37 -7.03
CA VAL A 232 5.17 -10.00 -7.92
C VAL A 232 4.41 -8.80 -7.36
N LEU A 233 4.04 -8.83 -6.08
CA LEU A 233 3.33 -7.73 -5.44
C LEU A 233 4.21 -6.49 -5.32
N ALA A 234 5.50 -6.65 -5.03
CA ALA A 234 6.45 -5.56 -4.98
C ALA A 234 6.64 -4.87 -6.34
N ASP A 235 6.73 -5.64 -7.43
CA ASP A 235 6.84 -5.11 -8.79
C ASP A 235 5.59 -4.32 -9.18
N ILE A 236 4.39 -4.86 -8.92
CA ILE A 236 3.13 -4.15 -9.16
C ILE A 236 3.08 -2.85 -8.36
N GLY A 237 3.39 -2.90 -7.07
CA GLY A 237 3.34 -1.71 -6.23
C GLY A 237 4.38 -0.67 -6.61
N ARG A 238 5.59 -1.07 -7.03
CA ARG A 238 6.61 -0.17 -7.57
C ARG A 238 6.10 0.58 -8.81
N ASP A 239 5.48 -0.13 -9.74
CA ASP A 239 4.90 0.47 -10.94
C ASP A 239 3.78 1.47 -10.62
N ILE A 240 2.88 1.13 -9.69
CA ILE A 240 1.82 2.04 -9.25
C ILE A 240 2.41 3.31 -8.62
N VAL A 241 3.43 3.17 -7.76
CA VAL A 241 4.11 4.32 -7.15
C VAL A 241 4.77 5.20 -8.21
N ARG A 242 5.45 4.59 -9.20
CA ARG A 242 6.07 5.30 -10.32
C ARG A 242 5.04 6.12 -11.10
N VAL A 243 3.97 5.48 -11.57
CA VAL A 243 2.90 6.13 -12.34
C VAL A 243 2.25 7.26 -11.56
N ALA A 244 1.90 7.02 -10.29
CA ALA A 244 1.25 8.04 -9.45
C ALA A 244 2.16 9.25 -9.17
N VAL A 245 3.45 9.03 -8.94
CA VAL A 245 4.43 10.10 -8.66
C VAL A 245 4.75 10.90 -9.92
N ALA A 246 4.86 10.24 -11.07
CA ALA A 246 5.04 10.90 -12.36
C ALA A 246 3.82 11.78 -12.69
N ALA A 247 2.60 11.22 -12.62
CA ALA A 247 1.36 11.95 -12.87
C ALA A 247 1.19 13.15 -11.90
N ALA A 248 1.44 12.95 -10.60
CA ALA A 248 1.41 14.04 -9.63
C ALA A 248 2.51 15.09 -9.88
N SER A 249 3.63 14.74 -10.51
CA SER A 249 4.69 15.70 -10.87
C SER A 249 4.37 16.53 -12.10
N VAL A 250 3.64 15.97 -13.05
CA VAL A 250 3.07 16.71 -14.17
C VAL A 250 1.99 17.68 -13.68
N GLU A 251 1.03 17.21 -12.86
CA GLU A 251 -0.05 18.05 -12.30
C GLU A 251 0.48 19.22 -11.45
N LYS A 252 1.60 19.03 -10.76
CA LYS A 252 2.24 20.05 -9.91
C LYS A 252 3.32 20.86 -10.63
N GLU A 253 3.48 20.68 -11.94
CA GLU A 253 4.43 21.44 -12.76
C GLU A 253 5.88 21.36 -12.24
N ALA A 254 6.25 20.22 -11.63
CA ALA A 254 7.51 20.09 -10.88
C ALA A 254 8.77 20.31 -11.75
N PHE A 255 8.66 20.01 -13.04
CA PHE A 255 9.76 20.09 -14.02
C PHE A 255 9.57 21.18 -15.08
N LEU A 256 8.61 22.11 -14.89
CA LEU A 256 8.44 23.26 -15.78
C LEU A 256 9.30 24.45 -15.33
N GLU A 257 10.14 24.95 -16.24
CA GLU A 257 11.00 26.13 -16.02
C GLU A 257 10.16 27.40 -15.79
N ALA A 258 10.57 28.22 -14.82
CA ALA A 258 9.85 29.41 -14.36
C ALA A 258 9.79 30.57 -15.37
N ASP A 259 10.63 30.54 -16.42
CA ASP A 259 11.10 31.72 -17.14
C ASP A 259 10.09 32.42 -18.06
N MET A 260 8.79 32.13 -17.97
CA MET A 260 7.77 32.79 -18.79
C MET A 260 6.46 33.04 -18.03
N ALA A 261 6.51 33.45 -16.76
CA ALA A 261 5.51 34.44 -16.34
C ALA A 261 5.73 35.64 -17.26
N GLY A 262 4.89 35.77 -18.29
CA GLY A 262 5.10 36.71 -19.39
C GLY A 262 5.50 38.09 -18.87
N PRO A 263 6.33 38.85 -19.61
CA PRO A 263 6.81 40.14 -19.15
C PRO A 263 5.63 40.93 -18.61
N SER A 264 5.68 41.27 -17.31
CA SER A 264 4.72 42.16 -16.69
C SER A 264 4.52 43.35 -17.63
N GLU A 265 3.28 43.69 -17.97
CA GLU A 265 2.93 44.70 -18.99
C GLU A 265 3.56 46.10 -18.77
N ASP A 266 4.29 46.31 -17.67
CA ASP A 266 4.95 47.56 -17.29
C ASP A 266 6.47 47.64 -17.62
N GLY A 267 7.01 46.74 -18.43
CA GLY A 267 8.41 46.82 -18.89
C GLY A 267 8.64 47.93 -19.94
N PRO A 268 9.66 48.81 -19.80
CA PRO A 268 9.92 49.89 -20.74
C PRO A 268 10.26 49.34 -22.13
N SER A 269 9.45 49.72 -23.12
CA SER A 269 9.66 49.40 -24.54
C SER A 269 11.00 49.97 -25.02
N ILE A 270 12.02 49.10 -25.14
CA ILE A 270 13.24 49.42 -25.88
C ILE A 270 12.96 49.12 -27.35
N SER A 271 12.49 50.15 -28.05
CA SER A 271 12.35 50.16 -29.51
C SER A 271 13.73 50.12 -30.16
N GLY A 272 14.13 49.01 -30.78
CA GLY A 272 15.24 49.06 -31.75
C GLY A 272 16.08 47.82 -32.02
N LEU A 273 15.88 46.69 -31.35
CA LEU A 273 16.63 45.45 -31.65
C LEU A 273 15.66 44.36 -32.12
N SER A 274 15.77 44.00 -33.41
CA SER A 274 15.03 42.91 -34.02
C SER A 274 15.48 41.58 -33.42
N LEU A 275 14.60 41.02 -32.60
CA LEU A 275 14.72 39.77 -31.85
C LEU A 275 14.51 38.55 -32.76
N GLU A 276 15.27 38.42 -33.85
CA GLU A 276 15.16 37.26 -34.77
C GLU A 276 16.32 36.25 -34.62
N GLU A 277 17.34 36.51 -33.80
CA GLU A 277 18.55 35.65 -33.76
C GLU A 277 18.87 34.97 -32.42
N THR A 278 18.09 35.13 -31.36
CA THR A 278 18.40 34.50 -30.06
C THR A 278 17.32 33.50 -29.62
N GLY A 279 17.53 32.24 -29.97
CA GLY A 279 16.98 31.08 -29.26
C GLY A 279 15.55 30.70 -29.64
N PHE A 280 15.41 29.58 -30.36
CA PHE A 280 14.14 28.88 -30.54
C PHE A 280 13.55 28.51 -29.17
N SER A 281 12.70 29.37 -28.62
CA SER A 281 11.84 29.04 -27.49
C SER A 281 10.98 27.85 -27.90
N ALA A 282 11.18 26.70 -27.26
CA ALA A 282 10.36 25.50 -27.47
C ALA A 282 8.87 25.84 -27.33
N SER A 283 8.03 25.27 -28.20
CA SER A 283 6.58 25.44 -28.11
C SER A 283 6.04 24.90 -26.77
N PRO A 284 4.94 25.44 -26.23
CA PRO A 284 4.37 24.98 -24.95
C PRO A 284 4.13 23.46 -24.91
N GLN A 285 3.67 22.87 -26.01
CA GLN A 285 3.46 21.43 -26.13
C GLN A 285 4.77 20.63 -26.00
N LYS A 286 5.85 21.12 -26.62
CA LYS A 286 7.16 20.48 -26.51
C LYS A 286 7.68 20.53 -25.07
N ARG A 287 7.51 21.66 -24.38
CA ARG A 287 7.91 21.80 -22.96
C ARG A 287 7.10 20.89 -22.04
N ALA A 288 5.79 20.76 -22.27
CA ALA A 288 4.94 19.85 -21.50
C ALA A 288 5.36 18.38 -21.66
N SER A 289 5.67 17.96 -22.90
CA SER A 289 6.22 16.63 -23.18
C SER A 289 7.59 16.43 -22.51
N GLU A 290 8.51 17.40 -22.62
CA GLU A 290 9.82 17.33 -21.94
C GLU A 290 9.67 17.24 -20.41
N ALA A 291 8.72 17.97 -19.81
CA ALA A 291 8.43 17.88 -18.39
C ALA A 291 7.83 16.52 -17.98
N ALA A 292 6.96 15.93 -18.81
CA ALA A 292 6.40 14.60 -18.57
C ALA A 292 7.47 13.50 -18.62
N ILE A 293 8.41 13.57 -19.57
CA ILE A 293 9.55 12.64 -19.67
C ILE A 293 10.44 12.75 -18.42
N LYS A 294 10.75 13.98 -17.98
CA LYS A 294 11.53 14.21 -16.75
C LYS A 294 10.82 13.67 -15.52
N ALA A 295 9.50 13.88 -15.42
CA ALA A 295 8.69 13.36 -14.33
C ALA A 295 8.70 11.83 -14.27
N ALA A 296 8.52 11.16 -15.41
CA ALA A 296 8.57 9.69 -15.50
C ALA A 296 9.95 9.14 -15.09
N SER A 297 11.03 9.73 -15.65
CA SER A 297 12.40 9.31 -15.34
C SER A 297 12.78 9.52 -13.86
N ALA A 298 12.37 10.65 -13.27
CA ALA A 298 12.62 10.93 -11.86
C ALA A 298 11.80 10.02 -10.94
N ALA A 299 10.55 9.72 -11.29
CA ALA A 299 9.70 8.80 -10.54
C ALA A 299 10.25 7.36 -10.57
N LEU A 300 10.71 6.89 -11.73
CA LEU A 300 11.36 5.58 -11.87
C LEU A 300 12.59 5.49 -10.98
N ARG A 301 13.48 6.49 -11.06
CA ARG A 301 14.67 6.56 -10.19
C ARG A 301 14.31 6.55 -8.71
N MET A 302 13.32 7.34 -8.30
CA MET A 302 12.86 7.40 -6.91
C MET A 302 12.37 6.03 -6.44
N VAL A 303 11.62 5.31 -7.28
CA VAL A 303 11.12 3.98 -6.94
C VAL A 303 12.26 2.97 -6.78
N ASP A 304 13.24 2.96 -7.69
CA ASP A 304 14.39 2.04 -7.65
C ASP A 304 15.25 2.27 -6.40
N GLU A 305 15.37 3.52 -5.99
CA GLU A 305 16.27 3.95 -4.91
C GLU A 305 15.61 3.98 -3.54
N LEU A 306 14.33 4.34 -3.44
CA LEU A 306 13.64 4.52 -2.16
C LEU A 306 12.74 3.34 -1.79
N VAL A 307 12.06 2.70 -2.74
CA VAL A 307 11.11 1.62 -2.44
C VAL A 307 11.87 0.34 -2.12
N ASP A 308 11.53 -0.28 -0.99
CA ASP A 308 12.13 -1.52 -0.56
C ASP A 308 11.33 -2.73 -1.07
N ASP A 309 11.90 -3.44 -2.03
CA ASP A 309 11.31 -4.61 -2.68
C ASP A 309 12.05 -5.91 -2.34
N GLY A 310 12.86 -5.91 -1.28
CA GLY A 310 13.64 -7.07 -0.86
C GLY A 310 14.84 -7.44 -1.74
N ARG A 311 15.04 -6.77 -2.88
CA ARG A 311 16.21 -6.94 -3.75
C ARG A 311 17.30 -5.90 -3.41
N PRO A 312 18.59 -6.18 -3.67
CA PRO A 312 19.63 -5.19 -3.46
C PRO A 312 19.43 -3.92 -4.31
N CYS A 313 19.67 -2.74 -3.73
CA CYS A 313 19.73 -1.49 -4.48
C CYS A 313 21.09 -1.39 -5.18
N LEU A 314 21.09 -1.29 -6.50
CA LEU A 314 22.31 -1.22 -7.30
C LEU A 314 22.73 0.21 -7.62
N ASP A 315 21.81 1.17 -7.52
CA ASP A 315 21.98 2.54 -8.02
C ASP A 315 22.47 3.53 -6.96
N LEU A 316 22.33 3.18 -5.67
CA LEU A 316 22.82 3.99 -4.57
C LEU A 316 23.99 3.31 -3.84
N PRO A 317 25.08 4.06 -3.54
CA PRO A 317 26.17 3.56 -2.71
C PRO A 317 25.78 3.59 -1.22
N ILE A 318 24.64 2.99 -0.86
CA ILE A 318 24.18 2.85 0.52
C ILE A 318 24.53 1.46 1.05
N GLU A 319 24.99 1.41 2.30
CA GLU A 319 25.20 0.13 2.99
C GLU A 319 23.83 -0.42 3.39
N GLU A 320 23.20 -1.23 2.55
CA GLU A 320 21.84 -1.71 2.81
C GLU A 320 21.72 -2.57 4.06
N SER A 321 20.53 -2.55 4.67
CA SER A 321 20.18 -3.53 5.68
C SER A 321 20.12 -4.93 5.06
N PRO A 322 20.60 -5.99 5.76
CA PRO A 322 20.47 -7.36 5.28
C PRO A 322 19.03 -7.82 5.12
N VAL A 323 18.06 -7.17 5.79
CA VAL A 323 16.65 -7.55 5.79
C VAL A 323 15.81 -6.41 5.22
N SER A 324 14.80 -6.76 4.42
CA SER A 324 13.85 -5.80 3.87
C SER A 324 13.00 -5.13 4.95
N MET A 325 12.76 -3.83 4.78
CA MET A 325 11.79 -3.05 5.53
C MET A 325 10.35 -3.40 5.21
N SER A 326 10.09 -3.97 4.03
CA SER A 326 8.74 -4.31 3.57
C SER A 326 8.32 -5.67 4.12
N PRO A 327 7.38 -5.72 5.08
CA PRO A 327 6.85 -6.98 5.56
C PRO A 327 5.86 -7.58 4.56
N HIS A 328 5.84 -8.91 4.50
CA HIS A 328 4.73 -9.69 4.00
C HIS A 328 4.01 -10.31 5.19
N ARG A 329 2.77 -9.88 5.42
CA ARG A 329 1.99 -10.23 6.61
C ARG A 329 0.86 -11.17 6.21
N MET A 330 0.95 -12.43 6.63
CA MET A 330 -0.14 -13.38 6.53
C MET A 330 -1.06 -13.24 7.73
N CYS A 331 -2.37 -13.15 7.50
CA CYS A 331 -3.37 -12.95 8.53
C CYS A 331 -4.50 -13.97 8.39
N ARG A 332 -5.05 -14.40 9.53
CA ARG A 332 -6.31 -15.14 9.61
C ARG A 332 -7.25 -14.43 10.58
N TYR A 333 -8.39 -13.98 10.07
CA TYR A 333 -9.44 -13.31 10.83
C TYR A 333 -10.65 -14.23 10.95
N SER A 334 -11.09 -14.51 12.18
CA SER A 334 -12.22 -15.37 12.48
C SER A 334 -13.24 -14.61 13.32
N GLY A 335 -14.54 -14.83 13.05
CA GLY A 335 -15.59 -14.32 13.92
C GLY A 335 -15.59 -15.03 15.27
N SER A 336 -15.70 -14.29 16.37
CA SER A 336 -15.92 -14.89 17.69
C SER A 336 -17.32 -15.53 17.70
N GLY A 337 -17.39 -16.87 17.63
CA GLY A 337 -18.59 -17.67 17.34
C GLY A 337 -19.74 -17.64 18.35
N LYS A 338 -20.07 -16.49 18.96
CA LYS A 338 -21.14 -16.36 19.97
C LYS A 338 -22.06 -15.14 19.80
N SER A 339 -21.85 -14.24 18.83
CA SER A 339 -22.80 -13.14 18.61
C SER A 339 -23.88 -13.55 17.62
N SER A 340 -25.12 -13.60 18.08
CA SER A 340 -26.33 -13.69 17.25
C SER A 340 -26.66 -12.38 16.51
N GLU A 341 -25.73 -11.42 16.52
CA GLU A 341 -25.88 -10.15 15.82
C GLU A 341 -25.52 -10.35 14.36
N THR A 342 -26.40 -9.88 13.47
CA THR A 342 -26.28 -9.96 12.01
C THR A 342 -25.21 -9.05 11.42
N ASP A 343 -24.54 -8.26 12.26
CA ASP A 343 -23.71 -7.15 11.82
C ASP A 343 -22.24 -7.60 11.76
N ALA A 344 -21.57 -7.28 10.66
CA ALA A 344 -20.15 -7.56 10.49
C ALA A 344 -19.34 -6.83 11.58
N LYS A 345 -18.63 -7.60 12.40
CA LYS A 345 -17.84 -7.07 13.53
C LYS A 345 -16.45 -6.66 13.07
N GLU A 346 -16.03 -5.46 13.43
CA GLU A 346 -14.64 -5.00 13.23
C GLU A 346 -13.67 -5.91 14.01
N VAL A 347 -12.71 -6.51 13.30
CA VAL A 347 -11.66 -7.38 13.87
C VAL A 347 -10.32 -6.65 13.89
N PHE A 348 -10.09 -5.79 12.90
CA PHE A 348 -8.92 -4.93 12.85
C PHE A 348 -9.38 -3.50 12.56
N GLY A 349 -9.06 -2.58 13.47
CA GLY A 349 -9.62 -1.23 13.47
C GLY A 349 -9.23 -0.36 12.28
N ALA A 350 -9.98 0.73 12.08
CA ALA A 350 -9.68 1.72 11.05
C ALA A 350 -8.29 2.36 11.26
N HIS A 351 -7.42 2.31 10.26
CA HIS A 351 -6.06 2.86 10.30
C HIS A 351 -5.55 3.17 8.89
N THR A 352 -4.33 3.69 8.79
CA THR A 352 -3.55 3.77 7.55
C THR A 352 -2.20 3.09 7.73
N ASP A 353 -1.56 2.76 6.62
CA ASP A 353 -0.21 2.19 6.63
C ASP A 353 0.87 3.23 6.34
N THR A 354 1.97 3.16 7.10
CA THR A 354 3.22 3.83 6.79
C THR A 354 3.98 3.02 5.72
N SER A 355 3.49 3.09 4.48
CA SER A 355 4.04 2.46 3.27
C SER A 355 3.95 3.45 2.11
N PHE A 356 4.60 3.15 0.98
CA PHE A 356 4.24 3.78 -0.29
C PHE A 356 2.88 3.23 -0.73
N VAL A 357 2.80 1.92 -0.89
CA VAL A 357 1.53 1.22 -1.12
C VAL A 357 1.48 -0.05 -0.28
N THR A 358 0.28 -0.43 0.12
CA THR A 358 0.01 -1.77 0.66
C THR A 358 -0.65 -2.59 -0.44
N MET A 359 0.04 -3.63 -0.87
CA MET A 359 -0.40 -4.56 -1.91
C MET A 359 -1.08 -5.76 -1.26
N ILE A 360 -2.36 -5.97 -1.57
CA ILE A 360 -3.20 -6.97 -0.93
C ILE A 360 -3.76 -7.92 -2.00
N PRO A 361 -3.28 -9.16 -2.09
CA PRO A 361 -3.92 -10.18 -2.91
C PRO A 361 -5.40 -10.31 -2.51
N VAL A 362 -6.31 -10.37 -3.49
CA VAL A 362 -7.75 -10.50 -3.21
C VAL A 362 -8.02 -11.81 -2.49
N ALA A 363 -8.77 -11.77 -1.40
CA ALA A 363 -9.12 -12.97 -0.63
C ALA A 363 -10.42 -13.61 -1.13
N ALA A 364 -10.55 -14.93 -0.92
CA ALA A 364 -11.80 -15.65 -1.19
C ALA A 364 -13.00 -15.12 -0.39
N VAL A 365 -12.76 -14.79 0.88
CA VAL A 365 -13.77 -14.32 1.82
C VAL A 365 -13.58 -12.83 2.03
N SER A 366 -14.59 -12.04 1.66
CA SER A 366 -14.48 -10.58 1.77
C SER A 366 -14.54 -10.11 3.23
N GLY A 367 -13.72 -9.11 3.53
CA GLY A 367 -13.70 -8.44 4.83
C GLY A 367 -12.76 -7.24 4.91
N LEU A 368 -11.96 -6.96 3.87
CA LEU A 368 -11.25 -5.69 3.77
C LEU A 368 -12.23 -4.57 3.45
N GLU A 369 -12.28 -3.55 4.30
CA GLU A 369 -13.04 -2.34 4.05
C GLU A 369 -12.10 -1.15 3.89
N VAL A 370 -12.25 -0.42 2.78
CA VAL A 370 -11.55 0.83 2.48
C VAL A 370 -12.55 1.98 2.55
N PHE A 371 -12.19 3.06 3.25
CA PHE A 371 -13.06 4.21 3.41
C PHE A 371 -12.92 5.13 2.20
N ASP A 372 -13.95 5.14 1.35
CA ASP A 372 -14.10 6.12 0.29
C ASP A 372 -14.62 7.42 0.91
N GLU A 373 -13.72 8.38 1.09
CA GLU A 373 -14.04 9.66 1.72
C GLU A 373 -15.01 10.49 0.88
N SER A 374 -14.96 10.35 -0.44
CA SER A 374 -15.82 11.09 -1.37
C SER A 374 -17.28 10.61 -1.27
N ALA A 375 -17.47 9.30 -1.14
CA ALA A 375 -18.76 8.67 -0.90
C ALA A 375 -19.17 8.66 0.57
N ASN A 376 -18.23 8.98 1.48
CA ASN A 376 -18.38 8.84 2.93
C ASN A 376 -18.89 7.44 3.32
N ALA A 377 -18.30 6.40 2.71
CA ALA A 377 -18.76 5.02 2.83
C ALA A 377 -17.61 4.01 2.85
N TRP A 378 -17.83 2.89 3.55
CA TRP A 378 -16.93 1.73 3.50
C TRP A 378 -17.20 0.89 2.24
N VAL A 379 -16.16 0.69 1.44
CA VAL A 379 -16.17 -0.12 0.22
C VAL A 379 -15.39 -1.41 0.45
N ARG A 380 -15.79 -2.51 -0.19
CA ARG A 380 -15.07 -3.79 -0.16
C ARG A 380 -14.52 -4.12 -1.56
N PRO A 381 -13.23 -3.82 -1.83
CA PRO A 381 -12.64 -4.05 -3.15
C PRO A 381 -12.72 -5.51 -3.62
N GLU A 382 -12.70 -6.46 -2.68
CA GLU A 382 -12.81 -7.90 -2.98
C GLU A 382 -14.14 -8.26 -3.66
N ILE A 383 -15.25 -7.58 -3.30
CA ILE A 383 -16.56 -7.79 -3.95
C ILE A 383 -16.55 -7.26 -5.38
N ILE A 384 -15.84 -6.15 -5.62
CA ILE A 384 -15.72 -5.54 -6.96
C ILE A 384 -14.89 -6.43 -7.87
N ALA A 385 -13.75 -6.95 -7.37
CA ALA A 385 -12.94 -7.93 -8.08
C ALA A 385 -13.74 -9.21 -8.42
N ARG A 386 -14.53 -9.70 -7.46
CA ARG A 386 -15.41 -10.86 -7.68
C ARG A 386 -16.43 -10.61 -8.78
N ARG A 387 -17.12 -9.46 -8.74
CA ARG A 387 -18.11 -9.09 -9.77
C ARG A 387 -17.48 -9.00 -11.16
N HIS A 388 -16.32 -8.35 -11.27
CA HIS A 388 -15.60 -8.26 -12.54
C HIS A 388 -15.24 -9.65 -13.09
N PHE A 389 -14.74 -10.55 -12.25
CA PHE A 389 -14.46 -11.93 -12.63
C PHE A 389 -15.70 -12.67 -13.15
N GLU A 390 -16.83 -12.53 -12.45
CA GLU A 390 -18.10 -13.16 -12.83
C GLU A 390 -18.61 -12.62 -14.17
N GLU A 391 -18.67 -11.29 -14.33
CA GLU A 391 -19.12 -10.61 -15.56
C GLU A 391 -18.26 -11.00 -16.77
N GLU A 392 -16.94 -11.02 -16.61
CA GLU A 392 -16.04 -11.41 -17.70
C GLU A 392 -16.25 -12.87 -18.12
N ARG A 393 -16.40 -13.78 -17.15
CA ARG A 393 -16.63 -15.20 -17.44
C ARG A 393 -17.97 -15.44 -18.11
N GLU A 394 -19.03 -14.80 -17.61
CA GLU A 394 -20.36 -14.86 -18.21
C GLU A 394 -20.33 -14.34 -19.66
N SER A 395 -19.64 -13.22 -19.91
CA SER A 395 -19.49 -12.66 -21.26
C SER A 395 -18.81 -13.61 -22.26
N ARG A 396 -17.99 -14.54 -21.76
CA ARG A 396 -17.29 -15.57 -22.54
C ARG A 396 -18.02 -16.92 -22.58
N GLY A 397 -19.19 -17.03 -21.97
CA GLY A 397 -19.98 -18.26 -21.92
C GLY A 397 -19.44 -19.33 -20.95
N PHE A 398 -18.63 -18.93 -19.97
CA PHE A 398 -18.17 -19.80 -18.89
C PHE A 398 -19.03 -19.64 -17.63
N ASP A 399 -19.01 -20.64 -16.74
CA ASP A 399 -19.69 -20.55 -15.43
C ASP A 399 -19.04 -19.44 -14.57
N PRO A 400 -19.77 -18.38 -14.19
CA PRO A 400 -19.23 -17.30 -13.36
C PRO A 400 -19.08 -17.70 -11.88
N ASN A 401 -19.81 -18.70 -11.40
CA ASN A 401 -19.89 -19.04 -9.97
C ASN A 401 -18.81 -20.02 -9.49
N ILE A 402 -17.71 -20.15 -10.22
CA ILE A 402 -16.63 -21.07 -9.87
C ILE A 402 -15.68 -20.47 -8.83
N ASP A 403 -15.18 -21.32 -7.93
CA ASP A 403 -14.14 -20.95 -6.97
C ASP A 403 -12.73 -21.15 -7.52
N LYS A 404 -12.57 -22.09 -8.44
CA LYS A 404 -11.28 -22.47 -9.03
C LYS A 404 -11.38 -22.60 -10.54
N VAL A 405 -10.46 -21.96 -11.25
CA VAL A 405 -10.30 -22.01 -12.71
C VAL A 405 -9.33 -23.15 -13.04
N GLU A 406 -9.67 -23.96 -14.04
CA GLU A 406 -8.75 -24.93 -14.62
C GLU A 406 -7.86 -24.21 -15.65
N VAL A 407 -6.54 -24.29 -15.46
CA VAL A 407 -5.53 -23.70 -16.33
C VAL A 407 -4.63 -24.82 -16.83
N THR A 408 -4.45 -24.92 -18.16
CA THR A 408 -3.63 -25.96 -18.80
C THR A 408 -2.34 -25.36 -19.33
N VAL A 409 -1.20 -25.84 -18.83
CA VAL A 409 0.14 -25.33 -19.09
C VAL A 409 1.05 -26.50 -19.40
N ASN A 410 1.63 -26.56 -20.61
CA ASN A 410 2.51 -27.66 -21.03
C ASN A 410 1.90 -29.06 -20.79
N ASP A 411 0.64 -29.25 -21.22
CA ASP A 411 -0.15 -30.48 -21.03
C ASP A 411 -0.49 -30.86 -19.57
N MET A 412 -0.13 -30.02 -18.60
CA MET A 412 -0.55 -30.19 -17.20
C MET A 412 -1.72 -29.26 -16.91
N THR A 413 -2.81 -29.81 -16.36
CA THR A 413 -3.95 -29.00 -15.89
C THR A 413 -3.86 -28.82 -14.39
N GLU A 414 -3.86 -27.57 -13.94
CA GLU A 414 -3.93 -27.21 -12.52
C GLU A 414 -5.16 -26.36 -12.21
N LYS A 415 -5.62 -26.42 -10.96
CA LYS A 415 -6.76 -25.63 -10.47
C LYS A 415 -6.24 -24.45 -9.66
N ARG A 416 -6.51 -23.23 -10.13
CA ARG A 416 -6.13 -21.99 -9.45
C ARG A 416 -7.36 -21.30 -8.87
N PRO A 417 -7.29 -20.75 -7.65
CA PRO A 417 -8.41 -19.99 -7.11
C PRO A 417 -8.65 -18.71 -7.91
N TRP A 418 -9.91 -18.33 -8.14
CA TRP A 418 -10.27 -17.14 -8.93
C TRP A 418 -9.60 -15.84 -8.42
N HIS A 419 -9.43 -15.75 -7.11
CA HIS A 419 -8.93 -14.54 -6.45
C HIS A 419 -7.39 -14.41 -6.53
N ALA A 420 -6.67 -15.45 -6.96
CA ALA A 420 -5.23 -15.33 -7.28
C ALA A 420 -4.95 -14.45 -8.50
N ARG A 421 -5.99 -14.08 -9.28
CA ARG A 421 -5.89 -13.19 -10.43
C ARG A 421 -5.82 -11.71 -10.07
N TYR A 422 -6.21 -11.33 -8.86
CA TYR A 422 -6.39 -9.91 -8.52
C TYR A 422 -5.52 -9.51 -7.33
N ALA A 423 -4.96 -8.30 -7.41
CA ALA A 423 -4.32 -7.62 -6.30
C ALA A 423 -4.96 -6.25 -6.09
N ILE A 424 -5.06 -5.81 -4.84
CA ILE A 424 -5.55 -4.48 -4.46
C ILE A 424 -4.34 -3.66 -4.03
N ALA A 425 -4.21 -2.43 -4.52
CA ALA A 425 -3.23 -1.48 -4.03
C ALA A 425 -3.93 -0.40 -3.20
N MET A 426 -3.46 -0.14 -2.00
CA MET A 426 -3.90 0.98 -1.17
C MET A 426 -2.76 1.97 -0.97
N PRO A 427 -2.97 3.27 -1.21
CA PRO A 427 -1.95 4.29 -0.96
C PRO A 427 -1.64 4.39 0.53
N GLY A 428 -0.35 4.38 0.87
CA GLY A 428 0.14 4.62 2.22
C GLY A 428 0.63 6.06 2.41
N GLU A 429 1.08 6.35 3.63
CA GLU A 429 1.54 7.70 4.02
C GLU A 429 2.75 8.19 3.23
N LEU A 430 3.67 7.29 2.85
CA LEU A 430 4.84 7.69 2.08
C LEU A 430 4.45 8.11 0.66
N LEU A 431 3.44 7.46 0.05
CA LEU A 431 2.91 7.89 -1.25
C LEU A 431 2.20 9.25 -1.13
N GLN A 432 1.50 9.52 -0.03
CA GLN A 432 0.94 10.85 0.21
C GLN A 432 2.03 11.92 0.31
N VAL A 433 3.17 11.62 0.93
CA VAL A 433 4.34 12.52 0.96
C VAL A 433 4.88 12.76 -0.46
N VAL A 434 5.22 11.70 -1.21
CA VAL A 434 5.89 11.84 -2.53
C VAL A 434 4.97 12.33 -3.65
N THR A 435 3.66 12.20 -3.50
CA THR A 435 2.67 12.82 -4.41
C THR A 435 2.28 14.23 -3.97
N ARG A 436 2.91 14.78 -2.91
CA ARG A 436 2.64 16.11 -2.35
C ARG A 436 1.16 16.31 -2.00
N GLY A 437 0.55 15.28 -1.40
CA GLY A 437 -0.86 15.28 -1.01
C GLY A 437 -1.86 15.08 -2.16
N SER A 438 -1.40 14.78 -3.37
CA SER A 438 -2.30 14.53 -4.52
C SER A 438 -3.03 13.19 -4.41
N VAL A 439 -2.48 12.27 -3.62
CA VAL A 439 -3.08 10.98 -3.22
C VAL A 439 -3.02 10.89 -1.70
N ASN A 440 -4.14 10.64 -1.03
CA ASN A 440 -4.17 10.51 0.42
C ASN A 440 -3.92 9.06 0.85
N ALA A 441 -3.33 8.85 2.03
CA ALA A 441 -3.21 7.53 2.62
C ALA A 441 -4.59 6.93 2.91
N ALA A 442 -4.85 5.71 2.44
CA ALA A 442 -6.17 5.09 2.51
C ALA A 442 -6.49 4.60 3.93
N VAL A 443 -7.59 5.12 4.48
CA VAL A 443 -8.15 4.64 5.74
C VAL A 443 -8.84 3.31 5.45
N HIS A 444 -8.43 2.26 6.15
CA HIS A 444 -8.96 0.92 5.93
C HIS A 444 -9.05 0.14 7.23
N ARG A 445 -9.86 -0.93 7.23
CA ARG A 445 -10.09 -1.82 8.36
C ARG A 445 -10.39 -3.24 7.89
N VAL A 446 -10.51 -4.18 8.83
CA VAL A 446 -10.96 -5.55 8.54
C VAL A 446 -12.15 -5.90 9.41
N VAL A 447 -13.20 -6.40 8.78
CA VAL A 447 -14.40 -6.92 9.45
C VAL A 447 -14.46 -8.44 9.32
N ALA A 448 -15.03 -9.10 10.33
CA ALA A 448 -15.26 -10.54 10.32
C ALA A 448 -16.32 -10.89 9.27
N ALA A 449 -16.10 -12.02 8.59
CA ALA A 449 -17.11 -12.58 7.72
C ALA A 449 -18.32 -13.05 8.53
N VAL A 450 -19.52 -12.76 8.02
CA VAL A 450 -20.81 -13.06 8.68
C VAL A 450 -21.10 -14.58 8.69
N GLU A 451 -20.48 -15.35 7.79
CA GLU A 451 -20.81 -16.76 7.54
C GLU A 451 -19.89 -17.76 8.26
N GLY A 452 -19.14 -17.31 9.28
CA GLY A 452 -18.31 -18.17 10.11
C GLY A 452 -17.04 -18.73 9.43
N GLN A 453 -16.86 -18.50 8.13
CA GLN A 453 -15.59 -18.82 7.46
C GLN A 453 -14.51 -17.79 7.83
N PRO A 454 -13.29 -18.22 8.17
CA PRO A 454 -12.20 -17.30 8.42
C PRO A 454 -11.79 -16.59 7.12
N ARG A 455 -11.52 -15.29 7.21
CA ARG A 455 -10.89 -14.53 6.14
C ARG A 455 -9.37 -14.67 6.24
N LEU A 456 -8.74 -15.06 5.15
CA LEU A 456 -7.28 -14.99 5.00
C LEU A 456 -6.86 -13.71 4.28
N SER A 457 -5.66 -13.23 4.59
CA SER A 457 -5.06 -12.06 3.95
C SER A 457 -3.55 -12.27 3.88
N ALA A 458 -2.91 -11.71 2.87
CA ALA A 458 -1.46 -11.77 2.71
C ALA A 458 -0.87 -10.44 2.21
N PRO A 459 -1.14 -9.29 2.86
CA PRO A 459 -0.64 -7.99 2.40
C PRO A 459 0.90 -7.88 2.44
N VAL A 460 1.44 -7.18 1.44
CA VAL A 460 2.81 -6.70 1.37
C VAL A 460 2.80 -5.18 1.53
N LEU A 461 3.42 -4.67 2.60
CA LEU A 461 3.52 -3.23 2.84
C LEU A 461 4.84 -2.75 2.23
N LEU A 462 4.80 -2.11 1.06
CA LEU A 462 6.01 -1.60 0.41
C LEU A 462 6.49 -0.34 1.12
N ARG A 463 7.47 -0.53 2.01
CA ARG A 463 8.11 0.54 2.78
C ARG A 463 9.33 1.06 2.04
N ALA A 464 9.97 2.05 2.65
CA ALA A 464 11.19 2.63 2.14
C ALA A 464 12.45 1.94 2.68
N ARG A 465 13.54 1.98 1.91
CA ARG A 465 14.87 1.55 2.34
C ARG A 465 15.37 2.47 3.46
N THR A 466 15.58 1.96 4.67
CA THR A 466 15.81 2.79 5.88
C THR A 466 16.93 3.80 5.76
N LYS A 467 18.04 3.42 5.13
CA LYS A 467 19.25 4.24 4.99
C LYS A 467 19.24 5.15 3.75
N ALA A 468 18.25 5.03 2.87
CA ALA A 468 18.09 5.98 1.77
C ALA A 468 17.64 7.34 2.32
N THR A 469 17.98 8.42 1.63
CA THR A 469 17.66 9.79 2.03
C THR A 469 16.71 10.40 1.01
N MET A 470 15.74 11.18 1.48
CA MET A 470 14.90 11.99 0.60
C MET A 470 15.72 13.14 0.02
N ASP A 471 15.85 13.17 -1.31
CA ASP A 471 16.59 14.19 -2.08
C ASP A 471 15.65 14.81 -3.12
N ILE A 472 15.10 15.98 -2.78
CA ILE A 472 14.16 16.70 -3.63
C ILE A 472 14.81 17.12 -4.95
N GLN A 473 16.10 17.47 -4.94
CA GLN A 473 16.80 17.84 -6.17
C GLN A 473 16.93 16.65 -7.11
N ARG A 474 17.06 15.44 -6.56
CA ARG A 474 17.19 14.23 -7.35
C ARG A 474 15.88 13.73 -7.93
N TYR A 475 14.77 13.88 -7.21
CA TYR A 475 13.50 13.24 -7.55
C TYR A 475 12.40 14.21 -8.05
N PHE A 476 12.52 15.51 -7.79
CA PHE A 476 11.41 16.46 -8.04
C PHE A 476 11.81 17.81 -8.65
N VAL A 477 13.10 18.07 -8.91
CA VAL A 477 13.57 19.33 -9.49
C VAL A 477 14.65 19.06 -10.53
N ASP A 478 14.71 19.87 -11.58
CA ASP A 478 15.83 19.86 -12.54
C ASP A 478 16.77 21.03 -12.27
N GLY A 479 17.66 20.88 -11.28
CA GLY A 479 18.87 21.70 -11.08
C GLY A 479 18.72 23.18 -10.71
N ASN A 480 17.57 23.83 -10.92
CA ASN A 480 17.41 25.27 -10.69
C ASN A 480 16.70 25.57 -9.37
N ALA A 481 17.43 26.25 -8.48
CA ALA A 481 17.10 26.27 -7.06
C ALA A 481 16.07 27.32 -6.62
N ASP A 482 15.70 28.26 -7.48
CA ASP A 482 15.14 29.53 -7.01
C ASP A 482 13.61 29.61 -7.07
N ASP A 483 12.92 28.70 -7.77
CA ASP A 483 11.44 28.69 -7.89
C ASP A 483 10.77 27.62 -6.98
N LYS A 484 11.45 27.26 -5.88
CA LYS A 484 11.18 26.05 -5.11
C LYS A 484 9.95 26.08 -4.22
N GLU A 485 9.46 27.26 -3.84
CA GLU A 485 8.59 27.33 -2.66
C GLU A 485 7.16 26.81 -2.92
N THR A 486 6.58 27.10 -4.08
CA THR A 486 5.19 26.71 -4.42
C THR A 486 5.08 25.32 -5.04
N LYS A 487 5.97 24.95 -5.97
CA LYS A 487 5.86 23.70 -6.76
C LYS A 487 6.14 22.41 -5.97
N ILE A 488 7.10 22.45 -5.04
CA ILE A 488 7.51 21.27 -4.26
C ILE A 488 6.58 20.99 -3.06
N GLY A 489 5.93 22.02 -2.53
CA GLY A 489 5.14 21.92 -1.31
C GLY A 489 6.00 21.83 -0.04
N LYS A 490 5.41 22.26 1.09
CA LYS A 490 6.11 22.34 2.38
C LYS A 490 6.35 20.95 3.01
N LEU A 491 5.40 20.03 2.87
CA LEU A 491 5.50 18.67 3.41
C LEU A 491 6.76 17.95 2.89
N LEU A 492 7.02 18.02 1.59
CA LEU A 492 8.18 17.36 1.00
C LEU A 492 9.49 18.01 1.47
N ARG A 493 9.52 19.35 1.62
CA ARG A 493 10.67 20.08 2.19
C ARG A 493 10.97 19.72 3.63
N ASP A 494 9.94 19.43 4.45
CA ASP A 494 10.13 18.92 5.81
C ASP A 494 10.86 17.58 5.84
N CYS A 495 10.88 16.85 4.71
CA CYS A 495 11.57 15.58 4.55
C CYS A 495 12.99 15.70 3.94
N GLU A 496 13.38 16.85 3.39
CA GLU A 496 14.65 17.00 2.66
C GLU A 496 15.85 16.63 3.54
N GLY A 497 16.72 15.76 3.02
CA GLY A 497 17.92 15.33 3.72
C GLY A 497 17.67 14.38 4.90
N MET A 498 16.41 14.05 5.22
CA MET A 498 16.08 13.04 6.22
C MET A 498 16.26 11.63 5.65
N THR A 499 16.72 10.70 6.49
CA THR A 499 16.66 9.29 6.13
C THR A 499 15.20 8.84 6.05
N MET A 500 14.92 7.85 5.21
CA MET A 500 13.57 7.27 5.14
C MET A 500 13.16 6.61 6.46
N TYR A 501 14.12 6.16 7.27
CA TYR A 501 13.87 5.75 8.65
C TYR A 501 13.33 6.91 9.50
N ASP A 502 13.97 8.09 9.48
CA ASP A 502 13.53 9.24 10.26
C ASP A 502 12.14 9.73 9.81
N ILE A 503 11.86 9.70 8.51
CA ILE A 503 10.54 10.04 7.96
C ILE A 503 9.50 9.04 8.49
N HIS A 504 9.78 7.73 8.40
CA HIS A 504 8.89 6.70 8.91
C HIS A 504 8.64 6.85 10.42
N ASP A 505 9.68 7.11 11.22
CA ASP A 505 9.58 7.29 12.68
C ASP A 505 8.73 8.51 13.04
N ARG A 506 8.90 9.64 12.33
CA ARG A 506 8.07 10.85 12.55
C ARG A 506 6.60 10.68 12.15
N LEU A 507 6.31 9.78 11.21
CA LEU A 507 4.95 9.43 10.82
C LEU A 507 4.28 8.48 11.82
N GLN A 508 5.08 7.79 12.65
CA GLN A 508 4.52 7.02 13.74
C GLN A 508 3.87 7.97 14.75
N PRO A 509 2.69 7.60 15.29
CA PRO A 509 2.02 8.42 16.30
C PRO A 509 2.94 8.68 17.48
N GLY A 510 3.06 9.96 17.84
CA GLY A 510 4.01 10.42 18.84
C GLY A 510 3.82 9.72 20.19
N ARG A 511 4.93 9.33 20.81
CA ARG A 511 4.99 8.99 22.24
C ARG A 511 4.76 10.27 23.05
N SER A 512 3.51 10.70 23.18
CA SER A 512 3.14 11.78 24.12
C SER A 512 3.06 11.25 25.53
#